data_AF-A0A382Z2F6-F1
#
_entry.id   AF-A0A382Z2F6-F1
#
_cell.length_a   1.000
_cell.length_b   1.000
_cell.length_c   1.000
_cell.angle_alpha   90.00
_cell.angle_beta   90.00
_cell.angle_gamma   90.00
#
_symmetry.space_group_name_H-M   'P 1'
#
loop_
_entity.id
_entity.type
_entity.pdbx_description
1 polymer ?
#
loop_
_entity_poly.entity_id
_entity_poly.type
_entity_poly.pdbx_seq_one_letter_code
_entity_poly.pdbx_strand_id
1 'polypeptide(L)'
;MHSQNISTKKPGLVLFLIDQSSSMLHGWGGDRDASKSQLAADALNKTLYDLALNACMKDGRPVDRVHIGAYYYSTPRQDGPSTPSPKAKGGPLLRTGFQGTTTLTRFLSQATETKS
;
A
#
# COMPACT_ATOMS: atom_id res chain seq x y z
N MET A 1 -1.66 20.07 -22.30
CA MET A 1 -1.98 18.79 -21.61
C MET A 1 -1.06 17.72 -22.19
N HIS A 2 -0.23 17.08 -21.37
CA HIS A 2 0.71 16.04 -21.82
C HIS A 2 0.07 14.68 -21.56
N SER A 3 -0.13 13.87 -22.59
CA SER A 3 -0.64 12.50 -22.49
C SER A 3 0.37 11.57 -23.14
N GLN A 4 0.86 10.58 -22.39
CA GLN A 4 1.71 9.51 -22.91
C GLN A 4 1.12 8.15 -22.55
N ASN A 5 1.16 7.23 -23.51
CA ASN A 5 0.72 5.86 -23.29
C ASN A 5 1.78 5.10 -22.46
N ILE A 6 1.32 4.37 -21.45
CA ILE A 6 2.17 3.54 -20.59
C ILE A 6 2.61 2.31 -21.39
N SER A 7 3.91 2.04 -21.41
CA SER A 7 4.47 0.89 -22.11
C SER A 7 5.66 0.31 -21.36
N THR A 8 6.10 -0.89 -21.71
CA THR A 8 7.28 -1.51 -21.07
C THR A 8 8.57 -0.72 -21.29
N LYS A 9 8.65 0.11 -22.34
CA LYS A 9 9.79 1.00 -22.59
C LYS A 9 9.68 2.33 -21.82
N LYS A 10 8.47 2.68 -21.35
CA LYS A 10 8.14 3.91 -20.62
C LYS A 10 7.15 3.55 -19.52
N PRO A 11 7.61 2.90 -18.43
CA PRO A 11 6.73 2.51 -17.35
C PRO A 11 6.17 3.74 -16.63
N GLY A 12 4.94 3.62 -16.15
CA GLY A 12 4.32 4.63 -15.28
C GLY A 12 4.73 4.43 -13.83
N LEU A 13 4.74 5.50 -13.04
CA LEU A 13 4.88 5.44 -11.59
C LEU A 13 3.54 5.80 -10.93
N VAL A 14 3.03 4.90 -10.09
CA VAL A 14 1.87 5.16 -9.24
C VAL A 14 2.35 5.27 -7.79
N LEU A 15 2.03 6.38 -7.14
CA LEU A 15 2.41 6.66 -5.77
C LEU A 15 1.17 6.64 -4.88
N PHE A 16 1.15 5.76 -3.88
CA PHE A 16 0.14 5.73 -2.84
C PHE A 16 0.66 6.48 -1.62
N LEU A 17 -0.10 7.49 -1.17
CA LEU A 17 0.13 8.18 0.09
C LEU A 17 -0.98 7.78 1.07
N ILE A 18 -0.59 7.10 2.14
CA ILE A 18 -1.50 6.45 3.09
C ILE A 18 -1.55 7.30 4.37
N ASP A 19 -2.74 7.72 4.76
CA ASP A 19 -2.99 8.38 6.05
C ASP A 19 -3.04 7.34 7.17
N GLN A 20 -2.24 7.52 8.23
CA GLN A 20 -2.28 6.73 9.46
C GLN A 20 -2.66 7.58 10.69
N SER A 21 -3.32 8.72 10.50
CA SER A 21 -3.85 9.52 11.58
C SER A 21 -4.87 8.75 12.43
N SER A 22 -5.06 9.16 13.69
CA SER A 22 -6.07 8.56 14.58
C SER A 22 -7.48 8.64 14.00
N SER A 23 -7.75 9.62 13.12
CA SER A 23 -9.05 9.79 12.47
C SER A 23 -9.43 8.62 11.55
N MET A 24 -8.43 7.85 11.11
CA MET A 24 -8.60 6.67 10.27
C MET A 24 -9.11 5.45 11.05
N LEU A 25 -9.02 5.46 12.39
CA LEU A 25 -9.58 4.40 13.23
C LEU A 25 -11.10 4.52 13.40
N HIS A 26 -11.68 5.69 13.14
CA HIS A 26 -13.12 5.88 13.25
C HIS A 26 -13.85 5.29 12.05
N GLY A 27 -15.14 4.99 12.25
CA GLY A 27 -16.03 4.56 11.19
C GLY A 27 -16.22 5.61 10.09
N TRP A 28 -16.54 5.16 8.89
CA TRP A 28 -16.97 6.02 7.80
C TRP A 28 -18.51 6.12 7.80
N GLY A 29 -19.06 7.34 7.83
CA GLY A 29 -20.51 7.53 7.69
C GLY A 29 -21.38 6.98 8.83
N GLY A 30 -20.84 6.79 10.02
CA GLY A 30 -21.57 6.23 11.17
C GLY A 30 -21.57 4.70 11.24
N ASP A 31 -20.93 4.04 10.28
CA ASP A 31 -20.71 2.60 10.29
C ASP A 31 -19.82 2.19 11.47
N ARG A 32 -20.25 1.18 12.23
CA ARG A 32 -19.53 0.69 13.43
C ARG A 32 -18.64 -0.51 13.13
N ASP A 33 -18.86 -1.16 11.99
CA ASP A 33 -18.27 -2.46 11.72
C ASP A 33 -16.96 -2.36 10.92
N ALA A 34 -16.70 -1.22 10.28
CA ALA A 34 -15.46 -0.98 9.54
C ALA A 34 -14.86 0.41 9.82
N SER A 35 -13.58 0.44 10.18
CA SER A 35 -12.82 1.68 10.27
C SER A 35 -12.49 2.23 8.88
N LYS A 36 -12.28 3.55 8.77
CA LYS A 36 -11.78 4.17 7.53
C LYS A 36 -10.48 3.53 7.05
N SER A 37 -9.58 3.16 7.96
CA SER A 37 -8.35 2.45 7.63
C SER A 37 -8.61 1.10 6.96
N GLN A 38 -9.63 0.37 7.41
CA GLN A 38 -9.98 -0.93 6.83
C GLN A 38 -10.56 -0.76 5.42
N LEU A 39 -11.50 0.18 5.26
CA LEU A 39 -12.06 0.50 3.94
C LEU A 39 -11.00 1.00 2.97
N ALA A 40 -10.05 1.83 3.43
CA ALA A 40 -8.95 2.31 2.61
C ALA A 40 -7.99 1.18 2.20
N ALA A 41 -7.70 0.24 3.11
CA ALA A 41 -6.88 -0.93 2.80
C ALA A 41 -7.57 -1.83 1.76
N ASP A 42 -8.87 -2.07 1.88
CA ASP A 42 -9.64 -2.87 0.93
C ASP A 42 -9.68 -2.21 -0.46
N ALA A 43 -9.90 -0.90 -0.51
CA ALA A 43 -9.86 -0.13 -1.75
C ALA A 43 -8.46 -0.15 -2.40
N LEU A 44 -7.39 -0.01 -1.60
CA LEU A 44 -6.01 -0.09 -2.08
C LEU A 44 -5.71 -1.47 -2.66
N ASN A 45 -6.08 -2.54 -1.96
CA ASN A 45 -5.89 -3.92 -2.42
C ASN A 45 -6.62 -4.19 -3.73
N LYS A 46 -7.88 -3.77 -3.84
CA LYS A 46 -8.66 -3.88 -5.09
C LYS A 46 -7.99 -3.10 -6.22
N THR A 47 -7.56 -1.88 -5.97
CA THR A 47 -6.89 -1.04 -6.97
C THR A 47 -5.59 -1.68 -7.45
N LEU A 48 -4.78 -2.24 -6.55
CA LEU A 48 -3.55 -2.95 -6.91
C LEU A 48 -3.82 -4.19 -7.74
N TYR A 49 -4.87 -4.95 -7.41
CA TYR A 49 -5.30 -6.11 -8.17
C TYR A 49 -5.75 -5.73 -9.58
N ASP A 50 -6.62 -4.72 -9.70
CA ASP A 50 -7.11 -4.21 -10.98
C ASP A 50 -5.97 -3.65 -11.83
N LEU A 51 -5.02 -2.95 -11.21
CA LEU A 51 -3.83 -2.43 -11.89
C LEU A 51 -2.91 -3.55 -12.39
N ALA A 52 -2.72 -4.61 -11.59
CA ALA A 52 -1.92 -5.76 -11.98
C ALA A 52 -2.51 -6.47 -13.20
N LEU A 53 -3.81 -6.77 -13.16
CA LEU A 53 -4.48 -7.48 -14.24
C LEU A 53 -4.59 -6.65 -15.52
N ASN A 54 -4.95 -5.37 -15.41
CA ASN A 54 -5.24 -4.57 -16.60
C ASN A 54 -3.98 -3.93 -17.21
N ALA A 55 -3.02 -3.51 -16.39
CA ALA A 55 -1.83 -2.81 -16.87
C ALA A 55 -0.61 -3.74 -17.01
N CYS A 56 -0.44 -4.71 -16.11
CA CYS A 56 0.77 -5.53 -16.03
C CYS A 56 0.62 -6.93 -16.64
N MET A 57 -0.52 -7.23 -17.29
CA MET A 57 -0.68 -8.44 -18.09
C MET A 57 -0.76 -8.09 -19.58
N LYS A 58 -0.06 -8.86 -20.41
CA LYS A 58 -0.18 -8.81 -21.87
C LYS A 58 -0.07 -10.23 -22.41
N ASP A 59 -1.04 -10.66 -23.21
CA ASP A 59 -1.04 -11.99 -23.86
C ASP A 59 -0.86 -13.14 -22.84
N GLY A 60 -1.48 -13.01 -21.66
CA GLY A 60 -1.37 -13.98 -20.56
C GLY A 60 -0.01 -13.97 -19.83
N ARG A 61 0.89 -13.03 -20.15
CA ARG A 61 2.22 -12.93 -19.54
C ARG A 61 2.34 -11.67 -18.68
N PRO A 62 3.02 -11.76 -17.52
CA PRO A 62 3.39 -10.59 -16.74
C PRO A 62 4.34 -9.69 -17.54
N VAL A 63 4.06 -8.39 -17.57
CA VAL A 63 4.89 -7.36 -18.20
C VAL A 63 5.12 -6.22 -17.23
N ASP A 64 6.35 -5.74 -17.16
CA ASP A 64 6.66 -4.56 -16.36
C ASP A 64 6.19 -3.31 -17.10
N ARG A 65 5.21 -2.60 -16.52
CA ARG A 65 4.65 -1.35 -17.06
C ARG A 65 4.38 -0.31 -16.00
N VAL A 66 4.29 -0.72 -14.72
CA VAL A 66 3.91 0.16 -13.63
C VAL A 66 4.79 -0.12 -12.42
N HIS A 67 5.49 0.92 -11.99
CA HIS A 67 6.20 0.94 -10.72
C HIS A 67 5.27 1.50 -9.65
N ILE A 68 5.34 0.93 -8.46
CA ILE A 68 4.51 1.33 -7.34
C ILE A 68 5.39 1.77 -6.18
N GLY A 69 5.09 2.96 -5.66
CA GLY A 69 5.60 3.43 -4.38
C GLY A 69 4.45 3.56 -3.39
N ALA A 70 4.68 3.19 -2.14
CA ALA A 70 3.76 3.43 -1.04
C ALA A 70 4.48 4.17 0.08
N TYR A 71 3.90 5.28 0.51
CA TYR A 71 4.38 6.09 1.62
C TYR A 71 3.24 6.28 2.59
N TYR A 72 3.55 6.27 3.88
CA TYR A 72 2.59 6.58 4.92
C TYR A 72 3.05 7.83 5.66
N TYR A 73 2.08 8.59 6.16
CA TYR A 73 2.35 9.70 7.07
C TYR A 73 1.56 9.52 8.35
N SER A 74 2.17 9.90 9.47
CA SER A 74 1.56 9.91 10.79
C SER A 74 2.07 11.11 11.56
N THR A 75 1.26 11.64 12.47
CA THR A 75 1.72 12.66 13.40
C THR A 75 2.59 11.99 14.48
N PRO A 76 3.77 12.56 14.81
CA PRO A 76 4.50 12.13 15.99
C PRO A 76 3.59 12.27 17.20
N ARG A 77 3.49 11.21 18.00
CA ARG A 77 2.75 11.23 19.26
C ARG A 77 3.37 12.32 20.14
N GLN A 78 2.65 13.42 20.40
CA GLN A 78 3.07 14.46 21.35
C GLN A 78 2.73 14.01 22.77
N ASP A 79 3.48 13.05 23.28
CA ASP A 79 3.59 12.72 24.69
C ASP A 79 5.07 12.49 24.97
N GLY A 80 5.63 13.23 25.94
CA GLY A 80 7.08 13.27 26.22
C GLY A 80 7.65 11.95 26.74
N PRO A 81 8.84 12.00 27.37
CA PRO A 81 10.11 11.73 26.70
C PRO A 81 10.06 10.44 25.87
N SER A 82 10.67 10.49 24.68
CA SER A 82 10.77 9.41 23.70
C SER A 82 10.92 8.02 24.34
N THR A 83 9.79 7.33 24.49
CA THR A 83 9.80 5.91 24.82
C THR A 83 10.30 5.22 23.56
N PRO A 84 11.42 4.46 23.60
CA PRO A 84 11.90 3.76 22.43
C PRO A 84 10.78 2.86 21.92
N SER A 85 10.55 2.91 20.61
CA SER A 85 9.63 2.05 19.88
C SER A 85 9.65 0.65 20.51
N PRO A 86 8.49 0.07 20.87
CA PRO A 86 8.47 -1.19 21.60
C PRO A 86 9.26 -2.22 20.80
N LYS A 87 10.41 -2.63 21.35
CA LYS A 87 11.13 -3.80 20.86
C LYS A 87 10.12 -4.93 20.91
N ALA A 88 9.84 -5.49 19.74
CA ALA A 88 8.94 -6.58 19.52
C ALA A 88 9.05 -7.65 20.62
N LYS A 89 8.00 -7.78 21.43
CA LYS A 89 7.74 -8.97 22.21
C LYS A 89 6.41 -9.54 21.73
N GLY A 90 6.51 -10.61 20.95
CA GLY A 90 5.48 -11.62 20.71
C GLY A 90 4.06 -11.12 20.43
N GLY A 91 3.74 -10.90 19.16
CA GLY A 91 2.38 -10.65 18.65
C GLY A 91 2.47 -10.42 17.13
N PRO A 92 1.50 -10.87 16.32
CA PRO A 92 1.72 -11.16 14.91
C PRO A 92 2.26 -9.92 14.22
N LEU A 93 3.46 -10.06 13.66
CA LEU A 93 4.06 -9.03 12.84
C LEU A 93 3.07 -8.73 11.70
N LEU A 94 2.47 -7.54 11.73
CA LEU A 94 2.22 -6.79 10.50
C LEU A 94 3.60 -6.47 9.91
N ARG A 95 4.21 -7.50 9.32
CA ARG A 95 5.50 -7.45 8.64
C ARG A 95 5.36 -6.45 7.51
N THR A 96 6.37 -5.58 7.42
CA THR A 96 6.83 -4.93 6.19
C THR A 96 5.80 -4.04 5.49
N GLY A 97 5.55 -2.87 6.08
CA GLY A 97 5.24 -1.70 5.25
C GLY A 97 6.47 -1.38 4.40
N PHE A 98 6.43 -1.76 3.12
CA PHE A 98 7.47 -1.42 2.15
C PHE A 98 7.55 0.11 2.00
N GLN A 99 8.60 0.73 2.57
CA GLN A 99 9.02 2.07 2.19
C GLN A 99 9.98 1.93 1.01
N GLY A 100 9.52 2.30 -0.17
CA GLY A 100 10.33 2.29 -1.38
C GLY A 100 9.49 2.34 -2.64
N THR A 101 10.16 2.27 -3.79
CA THR A 101 9.56 2.03 -5.10
C THR A 101 9.94 0.63 -5.55
N THR A 102 8.97 -0.22 -5.87
CA THR A 102 9.21 -1.56 -6.42
C THR A 102 8.30 -1.81 -7.61
N THR A 103 8.72 -2.71 -8.51
CA THR A 103 7.85 -3.24 -9.56
C THR A 103 6.69 -4.00 -8.92
N LEU A 104 5.47 -3.83 -9.46
CA LEU A 104 4.25 -4.44 -8.91
C LEU A 104 4.34 -5.97 -8.80
N THR A 105 5.01 -6.65 -9.73
CA THR A 105 5.26 -8.10 -9.67
C THR A 105 6.00 -8.49 -8.38
N ARG A 106 6.97 -7.67 -7.97
CA ARG A 106 7.75 -7.87 -6.74
C ARG A 106 7.00 -7.41 -5.48
N PHE A 107 6.07 -6.46 -5.61
CA PHE A 107 5.17 -6.08 -4.53
C PHE A 107 4.18 -7.21 -4.19
N LEU A 108 3.54 -7.79 -5.20
CA LEU A 108 2.59 -8.89 -5.04
C LEU A 108 3.27 -10.16 -4.50
N SER A 109 4.48 -10.48 -4.97
CA SER A 109 5.28 -11.60 -4.43
C SER A 109 5.57 -11.45 -2.93
N GLN A 110 5.88 -10.24 -2.46
CA GLN A 110 6.12 -9.99 -1.02
C GLN A 110 4.83 -10.05 -0.20
N ALA A 111 3.69 -9.62 -0.76
CA ALA A 111 2.39 -9.72 -0.09
C ALA A 111 1.92 -11.18 0.09
N THR A 112 2.31 -12.08 -0.82
CA THR A 112 1.96 -13.51 -0.72
C THR A 112 2.82 -14.27 0.30
N GLU A 113 4.03 -13.82 0.60
CA GLU A 113 4.94 -14.47 1.58
C GLU A 113 4.57 -14.18 3.04
N THR A 114 3.68 -13.22 3.30
CA THR A 114 3.20 -12.89 4.66
C THR A 114 2.04 -13.76 5.17
N LYS A 115 1.60 -14.77 4.39
CA LYS A 115 0.66 -15.81 4.85
C LYS A 115 1.36 -17.17 4.95
N SER A 116 2.13 -17.38 6.02
CA SER A 116 2.47 -18.72 6.52
C SER A 116 2.69 -18.69 8.03
#